data_AF-A0A5K8ABB8-F1
#
_entry.id   AF-A0A5K8ABB8-F1
#
_cell.length_a   1.000
_cell.length_b   1.000
_cell.length_c   1.000
_cell.angle_alpha   90.00
_cell.angle_beta   90.00
_cell.angle_gamma   90.00
#
_symmetry.space_group_name_H-M   'P 1'
#
loop_
_entity.id
_entity.type
_entity.pdbx_description
1 polymer ?
#
loop_
_entity_poly.entity_id
_entity_poly.type
_entity_poly.pdbx_seq_one_letter_code
_entity_poly.pdbx_strand_id
1 'polypeptide(L)'
;MRGKQIAEAAADKFGSENVRYDAYTPKHSRIEFPVRERDGSVVSSLAKSQALSKIPDAAFDYIFVEKAILSEAADWYQSNKDELAAVSGKEE
;
A
#
# COMPACT_ATOMS: atom_id res chain seq x y z
N MET A 1 -6.35 2.29 -6.37
CA MET A 1 -5.04 1.79 -5.91
C MET A 1 -4.71 0.53 -6.70
N ARG A 2 -3.42 0.27 -6.96
CA ARG A 2 -2.99 -0.86 -7.81
C ARG A 2 -3.44 -2.22 -7.25
N GLY A 3 -3.47 -2.40 -5.94
CA GLY A 3 -3.92 -3.65 -5.34
C GLY A 3 -5.39 -3.98 -5.57
N LYS A 4 -6.27 -2.97 -5.70
CA LYS A 4 -7.70 -3.19 -5.98
C LYS A 4 -7.91 -3.88 -7.33
N GLN A 5 -7.20 -3.43 -8.36
CA GLN A 5 -7.29 -4.01 -9.71
C GLN A 5 -6.75 -5.43 -9.75
N ILE A 6 -5.65 -5.70 -9.04
CA ILE A 6 -5.11 -7.06 -8.91
C ILE A 6 -6.09 -7.97 -8.16
N ALA A 7 -6.75 -7.45 -7.13
CA ALA A 7 -7.75 -8.21 -6.38
C ALA A 7 -9.01 -8.51 -7.20
N GLU A 8 -9.44 -7.57 -8.06
CA GLU A 8 -10.54 -7.80 -9.01
C GLU A 8 -10.18 -8.89 -10.02
N ALA A 9 -8.99 -8.80 -10.64
CA ALA A 9 -8.50 -9.83 -11.55
C ALA A 9 -8.36 -11.21 -10.86
N ALA A 10 -7.93 -11.23 -9.60
CA ALA A 10 -7.86 -12.46 -8.81
C ALA A 10 -9.27 -13.00 -8.49
N ALA A 11 -10.23 -12.15 -8.17
CA ALA A 11 -11.61 -12.54 -7.91
C ALA A 11 -12.28 -13.10 -9.17
N ASP A 12 -12.01 -12.53 -10.34
CA ASP A 12 -12.48 -13.03 -11.62
C ASP A 12 -11.90 -14.43 -11.95
N LYS A 13 -10.65 -14.67 -11.54
CA LYS A 13 -9.94 -15.93 -11.79
C LYS A 13 -10.29 -17.05 -10.80
N PHE A 14 -10.39 -16.73 -9.51
CA PHE A 14 -10.46 -17.70 -8.41
C PHE A 14 -11.79 -17.70 -7.65
N GLY A 15 -12.71 -16.80 -8.00
CA GLY A 15 -13.98 -16.62 -7.31
C GLY A 15 -13.91 -15.54 -6.23
N SER A 16 -14.93 -14.67 -6.20
CA SER A 16 -15.01 -13.53 -5.28
C SER A 16 -15.06 -13.90 -3.80
N GLU A 17 -15.55 -15.10 -3.49
CA GLU A 17 -15.64 -15.68 -2.16
C GLU A 17 -14.25 -16.10 -1.61
N ASN A 18 -13.31 -16.38 -2.52
CA ASN A 18 -11.98 -16.86 -2.19
C ASN A 18 -10.94 -15.74 -2.12
N VAL A 19 -11.33 -14.48 -2.40
CA VAL A 19 -10.44 -13.32 -2.44
C VAL A 19 -10.93 -12.23 -1.49
N ARG A 20 -10.02 -11.65 -0.70
CA ARG A 20 -10.29 -10.49 0.15
C ARG A 20 -9.25 -9.41 -0.09
N TYR A 21 -9.72 -8.22 -0.42
CA TYR A 21 -8.90 -7.02 -0.53
C TYR A 21 -9.04 -6.17 0.72
N ASP A 22 -7.90 -5.74 1.27
CA ASP A 22 -7.83 -4.79 2.37
C ASP A 22 -6.80 -3.70 2.03
N ALA A 23 -7.25 -2.45 2.06
CA ALA A 23 -6.40 -1.29 1.84
C ALA A 23 -6.07 -0.67 3.19
N TYR A 24 -4.84 -0.88 3.67
CA TYR A 24 -4.39 -0.26 4.90
C TYR A 24 -3.76 1.10 4.61
N THR A 25 -4.50 2.15 4.94
CA THR A 25 -3.96 3.51 5.04
C THR A 25 -3.59 3.75 6.51
N PRO A 26 -2.30 3.94 6.85
CA PRO A 26 -1.88 4.30 8.20
C PRO A 26 -2.59 5.57 8.65
N LYS A 27 -3.17 5.56 9.86
CA LYS A 27 -3.88 6.71 10.43
C LYS A 27 -2.97 7.93 10.65
N HIS A 28 -1.67 7.70 10.79
CA HIS A 28 -0.67 8.74 10.95
C HIS A 28 0.53 8.42 10.05
N SER A 29 0.71 9.22 9.01
CA SER A 29 1.85 9.10 8.10
C SER A 29 3.07 9.89 8.57
N ARG A 30 2.86 10.90 9.42
CA ARG A 30 3.91 11.80 9.88
C ARG A 30 3.87 11.92 11.40
N ILE A 31 4.89 11.38 12.04
CA ILE A 31 5.08 11.53 13.49
C ILE A 31 5.72 12.90 13.71
N GLU A 32 4.89 13.86 14.11
CA GLU A 32 5.35 15.17 14.56
C GLU A 32 5.66 15.11 16.06
N PHE A 33 6.80 15.67 16.44
CA PHE A 33 7.21 15.77 17.84
C PHE A 33 8.00 17.05 18.09
N PRO A 34 7.94 17.61 19.31
CA PRO A 34 8.68 18.81 19.65
C PRO A 34 10.18 18.54 19.74
N VAL A 35 10.97 19.49 19.24
CA VAL A 35 12.44 19.50 19.31
C VAL A 35 12.86 20.75 20.08
N ARG A 36 13.66 20.56 21.13
CA ARG A 36 14.22 21.68 21.92
C ARG A 36 15.53 22.15 21.29
N GLU A 37 15.56 23.42 20.92
CA GLU A 37 16.73 24.08 20.33
C GLU A 37 17.67 24.60 21.44
N ARG A 38 18.90 24.96 21.05
CA ARG A 38 19.93 25.42 22.01
C ARG A 38 19.57 26.75 22.67
N ASP A 39 18.78 27.58 22.00
CA ASP A 39 18.25 28.85 22.53
C ASP A 39 17.07 28.62 23.50
N GLY A 40 16.69 27.36 23.74
CA GLY A 40 15.60 26.98 24.61
C GLY A 40 14.23 27.01 23.93
N SER A 41 14.14 27.43 22.66
CA SER A 41 12.90 27.37 21.89
C SER A 41 12.49 25.93 21.60
N VAL A 42 11.19 25.73 21.38
CA VAL A 42 10.62 24.43 21.00
C VAL A 42 10.02 24.56 19.61
N VAL A 43 10.49 23.74 18.68
CA VAL A 43 10.06 23.74 17.27
C VAL A 43 9.57 22.36 16.85
N SER A 44 8.79 22.28 15.78
CA SER A 44 8.36 21.01 15.20
C SER A 44 9.52 20.24 14.56
N SER A 45 9.56 18.92 14.74
CA SER A 45 10.51 18.04 14.05
C SER A 45 10.39 18.13 12.53
N LEU A 46 9.18 18.34 11.99
CA LEU A 46 8.92 18.49 10.56
C LEU A 46 9.39 19.85 10.03
N ALA A 47 9.27 20.91 10.84
CA ALA A 47 9.80 22.24 10.48
C ALA A 47 11.33 22.26 10.49
N LYS A 48 11.95 21.49 11.40
CA LYS A 48 13.42 21.43 11.52
C LYS A 48 14.07 20.55 10.47
N SER A 49 13.44 19.43 10.12
CA SER A 49 14.03 18.42 9.23
C SER A 49 13.25 18.30 7.92
N GLN A 50 13.88 18.74 6.82
CA GLN A 50 13.35 18.49 5.48
C GLN A 50 13.25 17.00 5.15
N ALA A 51 14.08 16.15 5.77
CA ALA A 51 14.00 14.71 5.54
C ALA A 51 12.70 14.16 6.12
N LEU A 52 12.35 14.56 7.35
CA LEU A 52 11.11 14.12 8.01
C LEU A 52 9.86 14.67 7.33
N SER A 53 9.91 15.90 6.79
CA SER A 53 8.76 16.48 6.09
C SER A 53 8.48 15.88 4.71
N LYS A 54 9.44 15.14 4.14
CA LYS A 54 9.35 14.51 2.82
C LYS A 54 9.13 13.00 2.87
N ILE A 55 8.98 12.40 4.06
CA ILE A 55 8.65 10.98 4.16
C ILE A 55 7.26 10.77 3.54
N PRO A 56 7.14 9.95 2.49
CA PRO A 56 5.86 9.68 1.88
C PRO A 56 5.01 8.83 2.81
N ASP A 57 3.70 9.01 2.71
CA ASP A 57 2.73 8.21 3.43
C ASP A 57 2.81 6.77 2.91
N ALA A 58 3.12 5.82 3.81
CA ALA A 58 3.10 4.42 3.44
C ALA A 58 1.65 4.03 3.13
N ALA A 59 1.40 3.41 1.99
CA ALA A 59 0.11 2.83 1.65
C ALA A 59 0.34 1.36 1.31
N PHE A 60 -0.40 0.47 1.97
CA PHE A 60 -0.27 -0.97 1.77
C PHE A 60 -1.59 -1.52 1.24
N ASP A 61 -1.49 -2.23 0.13
CA ASP A 61 -2.57 -3.06 -0.41
C ASP A 61 -2.32 -4.51 0.01
N TYR A 62 -3.30 -5.12 0.68
CA TYR A 62 -3.28 -6.54 1.01
C TYR A 62 -4.33 -7.28 0.19
N ILE A 63 -3.91 -8.39 -0.42
CA ILE A 63 -4.78 -9.30 -1.16
C ILE A 63 -4.62 -10.67 -0.53
N PHE A 64 -5.68 -11.17 0.08
CA PHE A 64 -5.74 -12.48 0.69
C PHE A 64 -6.50 -13.42 -0.22
N VAL A 65 -6.05 -14.67 -0.28
CA VAL A 65 -6.73 -15.76 -0.98
C VAL A 65 -7.00 -16.90 -0.02
N GLU A 66 -8.00 -17.74 -0.34
CA GLU A 66 -8.24 -18.96 0.43
C GLU A 66 -6.98 -19.84 0.45
N LYS A 67 -6.67 -20.43 1.62
CA LYS A 67 -5.45 -21.22 1.82
C LYS A 67 -5.33 -22.38 0.82
N ALA A 68 -6.45 -22.96 0.42
CA ALA A 68 -6.49 -24.08 -0.53
C ALA A 68 -5.93 -23.72 -1.91
N ILE A 69 -6.09 -22.46 -2.34
CA ILE A 69 -5.67 -21.97 -3.66
C ILE A 69 -4.37 -21.15 -3.61
N LEU A 70 -3.73 -21.03 -2.45
CA LEU A 70 -2.59 -20.13 -2.26
C LEU A 70 -1.43 -20.39 -3.23
N SER A 71 -1.08 -21.65 -3.47
CA SER A 71 0.00 -22.01 -4.40
C SER A 71 -0.35 -21.61 -5.83
N GLU A 72 -1.56 -21.95 -6.28
CA GLU A 72 -2.02 -21.65 -7.63
C GLU A 72 -2.12 -20.14 -7.87
N ALA A 73 -2.66 -19.41 -6.90
CA ALA A 73 -2.75 -17.95 -6.94
C ALA A 73 -1.37 -17.28 -6.97
N ALA A 74 -0.38 -17.82 -6.24
CA ALA A 74 0.99 -17.31 -6.28
C ALA A 74 1.65 -17.53 -7.65
N ASP A 75 1.50 -18.72 -8.23
CA ASP A 75 2.05 -19.05 -9.54
C ASP A 75 1.40 -18.22 -10.66
N TRP A 76 0.08 -18.04 -10.59
CA TRP A 76 -0.67 -17.17 -11.48
C TRP A 76 -0.19 -15.72 -11.38
N TYR A 77 -0.11 -15.17 -10.16
CA TYR A 77 0.35 -13.80 -9.95
C TYR A 77 1.76 -13.60 -10.52
N GLN A 78 2.66 -14.55 -10.29
CA GLN A 78 4.04 -14.47 -10.79
C GLN A 78 4.11 -14.52 -12.31
N SER A 79 3.24 -15.31 -12.95
CA SER A 79 3.18 -15.46 -14.41
C SER A 79 2.54 -14.26 -15.11
N ASN A 80 1.62 -13.57 -14.43
CA ASN A 80 0.86 -12.44 -14.99
C ASN A 80 1.27 -11.08 -14.41
N LYS A 81 2.36 -11.02 -13.64
CA LYS A 81 2.76 -9.82 -12.88
C LYS A 81 2.90 -8.56 -13.75
N ASP A 82 3.50 -8.69 -14.92
CA ASP A 82 3.75 -7.58 -15.83
C ASP A 82 2.44 -7.06 -16.47
N GLU A 83 1.53 -7.97 -16.82
CA GLU A 83 0.20 -7.64 -17.34
C GLU A 83 -0.63 -6.95 -16.26
N LEU A 84 -0.65 -7.51 -15.05
CA LEU A 84 -1.34 -6.95 -13.89
C LEU A 84 -0.81 -5.56 -13.50
N ALA A 85 0.48 -5.27 -13.76
CA ALA A 85 1.07 -3.94 -13.57
C ALA A 85 0.69 -2.94 -14.68
N ALA A 86 0.46 -3.42 -15.91
CA ALA A 86 0.13 -2.60 -17.07
C ALA A 86 -1.34 -2.14 -17.12
N VAL A 87 -2.24 -2.78 -16.36
CA VAL A 87 -3.67 -2.41 -16.24
C VAL A 87 -3.88 -0.98 -15.69
N SER A 88 -2.83 -0.31 -15.17
CA SER A 88 -2.87 1.04 -14.57
C SER A 88 -3.18 2.21 -15.52
N GLY A 89 -3.60 1.97 -16.77
CA GLY A 89 -3.74 3.02 -17.80
C GLY A 89 -5.11 3.19 -18.47
N LYS A 90 -6.18 2.54 -18.00
CA LYS A 90 -7.53 2.75 -18.55
C LYS A 90 -8.54 3.09 -17.46
N GLU A 91 -8.61 4.37 -17.11
CA GLU A 91 -9.83 4.99 -16.59
C GLU A 91 -9.98 6.34 -17.34
N GLU A 92 -11.13 6.49 -18.01
CA GLU A 92 -11.61 7.69 -18.73
C GLU A 92 -11.93 8.86 -17.78
#